data_AF-A0AAV8XGS9-F1
#
_entry.id   AF-A0AAV8XGS9-F1
#
_cell.length_a   1.000
_cell.length_b   1.000
_cell.length_c   1.000
_cell.angle_alpha   90.00
_cell.angle_beta   90.00
_cell.angle_gamma   90.00
#
_symmetry.space_group_name_H-M   'P 1'
#
loop_
_entity.id
_entity.type
_entity.pdbx_description
1 polymer ?
#
loop_
_entity_poly.entity_id
_entity_poly.type
_entity_poly.pdbx_seq_one_letter_code
_entity_poly.pdbx_strand_id
1 'polypeptide(L)'
;MKCIMWDIQLNSIADSKLKELFPVVPVIYIKAITQDKQDLRNMYDCPVYKTRMRGPTFVWTFNLKTKEIALKWVLAGVAILLQI
;
A
#
# COMPACT_ATOMS: atom_id res chain seq x y z
N MET A 1 -10.75 4.44 6.74
CA MET A 1 -9.41 4.05 6.28
C MET A 1 -9.27 2.56 6.56
N LYS A 2 -9.30 1.74 5.52
CA LYS A 2 -9.23 0.28 5.66
C LYS A 2 -7.77 -0.14 5.59
N CYS A 3 -7.37 -1.08 6.45
CA CYS A 3 -6.00 -1.57 6.49
C CYS A 3 -5.84 -2.81 5.59
N ILE A 4 -4.65 -2.96 5.02
CA ILE A 4 -4.29 -4.05 4.13
C ILE A 4 -3.22 -4.90 4.77
N MET A 5 -3.24 -6.20 4.48
CA MET A 5 -2.17 -7.10 4.82
C MET A 5 -1.23 -7.24 3.62
N TRP A 6 0.08 -7.34 3.90
CA TRP A 6 1.03 -7.76 2.88
C TRP A 6 1.10 -9.29 2.84
N ASP A 7 0.77 -9.89 1.71
CA ASP A 7 0.99 -11.31 1.49
C ASP A 7 2.46 -11.53 1.11
N ILE A 8 3.23 -12.20 1.98
CA ILE A 8 4.64 -12.50 1.76
C ILE A 8 4.83 -13.50 0.61
N GLN A 9 3.91 -14.46 0.44
CA GLN A 9 4.03 -15.50 -0.58
C GLN A 9 3.81 -14.94 -1.97
N LEU A 10 2.85 -14.01 -2.09
CA LEU A 10 2.47 -13.40 -3.37
C LEU A 10 3.14 -12.05 -3.62
N ASN A 11 3.86 -11.52 -2.62
CA ASN A 11 4.49 -10.20 -2.63
C ASN A 11 3.51 -9.11 -3.11
N SER A 12 2.27 -9.21 -2.64
CA SER A 12 1.13 -8.39 -3.08
C SER A 12 0.24 -8.02 -1.92
N ILE A 13 -0.54 -6.96 -2.08
CA ILE A 13 -1.54 -6.56 -1.09
C ILE A 13 -2.72 -7.54 -1.07
N ALA A 14 -3.23 -7.79 0.15
CA ALA A 14 -4.39 -8.62 0.42
C ALA A 14 -5.31 -7.94 1.45
N ASP A 15 -6.57 -8.37 1.49
CA ASP A 15 -7.53 -7.91 2.50
C ASP A 15 -7.04 -8.31 3.91
N SER A 16 -7.14 -7.38 4.86
CA SER A 16 -6.80 -7.64 6.26
C SER A 16 -7.79 -8.62 6.91
N LYS A 17 -7.29 -9.44 7.84
CA LYS A 17 -8.13 -10.35 8.63
C LYS A 17 -8.93 -9.58 9.67
N LEU A 18 -10.12 -10.09 9.97
CA LEU A 18 -11.01 -9.53 10.98
C LEU A 18 -10.29 -9.46 12.34
N LYS A 19 -10.30 -8.28 12.98
CA LYS A 19 -9.62 -7.90 14.24
C LYS A 19 -8.15 -7.46 14.14
N GLU A 20 -7.51 -7.49 12.97
CA GLU A 20 -6.19 -6.84 12.79
C GLU A 20 -6.36 -5.43 12.23
N LEU A 21 -6.36 -4.46 13.13
CA LEU A 21 -6.52 -3.06 12.75
C LEU A 21 -5.31 -2.53 11.99
N PHE A 22 -4.08 -2.92 12.35
CA PHE A 22 -2.86 -2.41 11.70
C PHE A 22 -1.79 -3.50 11.62
N PRO A 23 -1.88 -4.39 10.61
CA PRO A 23 -0.81 -5.35 10.38
C PRO A 23 0.47 -4.59 10.00
N VAL A 24 1.59 -5.02 10.58
CA VAL A 24 2.90 -4.45 10.26
C VAL A 24 3.25 -4.88 8.84
N VAL A 25 3.49 -3.90 7.97
CA VAL A 25 4.05 -4.19 6.64
C VAL A 25 5.49 -4.69 6.82
N PRO A 26 5.91 -5.76 6.12
CA PRO A 26 7.30 -6.19 6.17
C PRO A 26 8.20 -5.12 5.54
N VAL A 27 9.51 -5.29 5.69
CA VAL A 27 10.49 -4.39 5.06
C VAL A 27 10.35 -4.53 3.54
N ILE A 28 9.84 -3.48 2.89
CA ILE A 28 9.68 -3.42 1.43
C ILE A 28 10.95 -2.82 0.84
N TYR A 29 11.57 -3.55 -0.10
CA TYR A 29 12.71 -3.04 -0.84
C TYR A 29 12.24 -2.15 -1.98
N ILE A 30 12.67 -0.88 -1.95
CA ILE A 30 12.33 0.11 -2.97
C ILE A 30 13.54 0.28 -3.89
N LYS A 31 13.32 0.08 -5.19
CA LYS A 31 14.34 0.29 -6.22
C LYS A 31 13.94 1.46 -7.10
N ALA A 32 14.85 2.40 -7.28
CA ALA A 32 14.70 3.42 -8.31
C ALA A 32 14.85 2.77 -9.69
N ILE A 33 13.82 2.88 -10.51
CA ILE A 33 13.79 2.42 -11.90
C ILE A 33 13.35 3.59 -12.78
N THR A 34 13.82 3.63 -14.03
CA THR A 34 13.37 4.61 -15.02
C THR A 34 11.94 4.28 -15.45
N GLN A 35 11.14 5.30 -15.80
CA GLN A 35 9.73 5.12 -16.18
C GLN A 35 9.53 4.08 -17.28
N ASP A 36 10.45 3.99 -18.25
CA ASP A 36 10.38 3.03 -19.37
C ASP A 36 10.44 1.55 -18.93
N LYS A 37 10.97 1.27 -17.74
CA LYS A 37 11.09 -0.08 -17.18
C LYS A 37 10.07 -0.36 -16.08
N GLN A 38 9.20 0.60 -15.76
CA GLN A 38 8.19 0.45 -14.73
C GLN A 38 7.00 -0.32 -15.29
N ASP A 39 6.85 -1.57 -14.84
CA ASP A 39 5.69 -2.37 -15.16
C ASP A 39 4.52 -1.97 -14.27
N LEU A 40 3.64 -1.10 -14.80
CA LEU A 40 2.43 -0.62 -14.11
C LEU A 40 1.28 -1.63 -14.16
N ARG A 41 1.45 -2.78 -14.80
CA ARG A 41 0.38 -3.78 -14.92
C ARG A 41 0.13 -4.41 -13.56
N ASN A 42 -1.11 -4.28 -13.08
CA ASN A 42 -1.56 -4.80 -11.79
C ASN A 42 -0.83 -4.18 -10.57
N MET A 43 -0.48 -2.90 -10.68
CA MET A 43 0.01 -2.12 -9.55
C MET A 43 -1.06 -1.16 -9.02
N TYR A 44 -1.06 -0.99 -7.71
CA TYR A 44 -1.90 -0.05 -6.98
C TYR A 44 -1.03 1.06 -6.41
N ASP A 45 -1.37 2.30 -6.76
CA ASP A 45 -0.77 3.50 -6.21
C ASP A 45 -1.31 3.75 -4.79
N CYS A 46 -0.60 3.20 -3.81
CA CYS A 46 -0.95 3.31 -2.40
C CYS A 46 -0.32 4.57 -1.79
N PRO A 47 -1.13 5.51 -1.27
CA PRO A 47 -0.60 6.67 -0.58
C PRO A 47 0.04 6.28 0.77
N VAL A 48 1.10 6.97 1.13
CA VAL A 48 1.80 6.80 2.41
C VAL A 48 1.71 8.06 3.22
N TYR A 49 1.26 7.90 4.46
CA TYR A 49 1.16 8.97 5.43
C TYR A 49 2.10 8.72 6.61
N LYS A 50 2.59 9.80 7.21
CA LYS A 50 3.41 9.73 8.43
C LYS A 50 2.57 9.26 9.61
N THR A 51 1.41 9.89 9.82
CA THR A 51 0.49 9.59 10.93
C THR A 51 -0.97 9.71 10.46
N ARG A 52 -1.92 9.26 11.28
CA ARG A 52 -3.37 9.38 11.03
C ARG A 52 -3.95 10.76 11.29
N MET A 53 -3.18 11.66 11.88
CA MET A 53 -3.66 12.97 12.31
C MET A 53 -4.07 13.80 11.09
N ARG A 54 -5.11 14.63 11.25
CA ARG A 54 -5.53 15.58 10.22
C ARG A 54 -4.46 16.65 10.06
N GLY A 55 -3.66 16.55 9.00
CA GLY A 55 -2.56 17.47 8.68
C GLY A 55 -1.85 17.05 7.40
N PRO A 56 -0.80 17.77 6.98
CA PRO A 56 0.02 17.41 5.81
C PRO A 56 0.92 16.23 6.16
N THR A 57 0.31 15.06 6.35
CA THR A 57 1.03 13.83 6.70
C THR A 57 1.40 13.02 5.47
N PHE A 58 0.98 13.42 4.26
CA PHE A 58 1.33 12.74 3.03
C PHE A 58 2.84 12.79 2.79
N VAL A 59 3.42 11.62 2.53
CA VAL A 59 4.85 11.45 2.30
C VAL A 59 5.11 11.14 0.84
N TRP A 60 4.49 10.08 0.32
CA TRP A 60 4.74 9.57 -1.02
C TRP A 60 3.65 8.59 -1.47
N THR A 61 3.60 8.27 -2.76
CA THR A 61 2.72 7.23 -3.31
C THR A 61 3.56 6.03 -3.78
N PHE A 62 3.37 4.86 -3.18
CA PHE A 62 4.07 3.64 -3.58
C PHE A 62 3.25 2.79 -4.55
N ASN A 63 3.94 2.22 -5.52
CA ASN A 63 3.38 1.24 -6.45
C ASN A 63 3.44 -0.14 -5.80
N LEU A 64 2.33 -0.63 -5.26
CA LEU A 64 2.23 -1.95 -4.65
C LEU A 64 1.65 -2.95 -5.66
N LYS A 65 2.19 -4.17 -5.70
CA LYS A 65 1.60 -5.22 -6.54
C LYS A 65 0.26 -5.67 -5.97
N THR A 66 -0.73 -5.83 -6.83
CA THR A 66 -2.07 -6.31 -6.49
C THR A 66 -2.51 -7.39 -7.47
N LYS A 67 -3.28 -8.37 -7.02
CA LYS A 67 -4.00 -9.30 -7.90
C LYS A 67 -5.35 -8.76 -8.35
N GLU A 68 -5.91 -7.85 -7.55
CA GLU A 68 -7.21 -7.24 -7.80
C GLU A 68 -7.08 -5.89 -8.50
N ILE A 69 -8.19 -5.44 -9.08
CA ILE A 69 -8.27 -4.16 -9.78
C ILE A 69 -7.93 -3.03 -8.79
N ALA A 70 -7.00 -2.15 -9.19
CA ALA A 70 -6.54 -1.02 -8.36
C ALA A 70 -7.69 -0.17 -7.79
N LEU A 71 -8.77 0.01 -8.56
CA LEU A 71 -9.99 0.73 -8.15
C LEU A 71 -10.61 0.20 -6.85
N LYS A 72 -10.54 -1.11 -6.57
CA LYS A 72 -11.04 -1.68 -5.31
C LYS A 72 -10.32 -1.04 -4.11
N TRP A 73 -9.01 -0.91 -4.20
CA TRP A 73 -8.18 -0.38 -3.12
C TRP A 73 -8.33 1.13 -2.95
N VAL A 74 -8.52 1.85 -4.06
CA VAL A 74 -8.89 3.27 -4.05
C VAL A 74 -10.22 3.48 -3.32
N LEU A 75 -11.26 2.72 -3.67
CA LEU A 75 -12.59 2.84 -3.04
C LEU A 75 -12.58 2.40 -1.57
N ALA A 76 -11.76 1.41 -1.22
CA ALA A 76 -11.58 0.98 0.16
C ALA A 76 -10.83 2.02 1.04
N GLY A 77 -10.20 3.03 0.43
CA GLY A 77 -9.46 4.07 1.14
C GLY A 77 -8.27 3.47 1.90
N VAL A 78 -7.49 2.65 1.20
CA VAL A 78 -6.28 2.01 1.72
C VAL A 78 -5.10 2.99 1.70
N ALA A 79 -4.30 2.97 2.76
CA ALA A 79 -3.01 3.65 2.76
C ALA A 79 -2.02 2.99 3.72
N ILE A 80 -0.73 3.27 3.54
CA ILE A 80 0.32 2.88 4.47
C ILE A 80 0.58 4.00 5.46
N LEU A 81 0.84 3.62 6.72
CA LEU A 81 1.25 4.54 7.79
C LEU A 81 2.68 4.22 8.21
N LEU A 82 3.55 5.22 8.25
CA LEU A 82 4.92 5.06 8.77
C LEU A 82 4.95 4.98 10.30
N GLN A 83 3.99 5.60 10.96
CA GLN A 83 3.87 5.63 12.41
C GLN A 83 2.41 5.39 12.82
N ILE A 84 2.25 4.55 13.85
CA ILE A 84 0.96 4.23 14.49
C ILE A 84 0.50 5.37 15.39
#